data_AF-A0A1D9C9G2-F1
#
_entry.id   AF-A0A1D9C9G2-F1
#
_cell.length_a   1.000
_cell.length_b   1.000
_cell.length_c   1.000
_cell.angle_alpha   90.00
_cell.angle_beta   90.00
_cell.angle_gamma   90.00
#
_symmetry.space_group_name_H-M   'P 1'
#
loop_
_entity.id
_entity.type
_entity.pdbx_description
1 polymer ?
#
loop_
_entity_poly.entity_id
_entity_poly.type
_entity_poly.pdbx_seq_one_letter_code
_entity_poly.pdbx_strand_id
1 'polypeptide(L)' 'LTNFHGSTGDIIFLGTRSEYLQPCFEDLGKLEIPFHIGGSGSDLRTPSACMGPALCELACFDTLELCYDLTMTYQDELHR' A
#
# COMPACT_ATOMS: atom_id res chain seq x y z
N LEU A 1 -11.07 12.49 -6.69
CA LEU A 1 -10.83 11.62 -7.87
C LEU A 1 -9.83 10.55 -7.46
N THR A 2 -9.91 9.36 -8.03
CA THR A 2 -9.02 8.25 -7.64
C THR A 2 -8.56 7.44 -8.85
N ASN A 3 -7.39 6.81 -8.75
CA ASN A 3 -7.02 5.69 -9.63
C ASN A 3 -7.03 4.39 -8.82
N PHE A 4 -7.62 3.35 -9.40
CA PHE A 4 -7.70 1.99 -8.86
C PHE A 4 -7.12 1.03 -9.90
N HIS A 5 -5.82 0.75 -9.89
CA HIS A 5 -4.76 1.20 -8.95
C HIS A 5 -3.68 2.01 -9.69
N GLY A 6 -2.70 2.54 -8.96
CA GLY A 6 -1.42 2.91 -9.55
C GLY A 6 -0.68 1.67 -10.06
N SER A 7 0.22 1.82 -11.03
CA SER A 7 0.90 0.68 -11.64
C SER A 7 1.75 -0.15 -10.66
N THR A 8 2.23 0.45 -9.57
CA THR A 8 2.94 -0.26 -8.50
C THR A 8 1.98 -1.10 -7.66
N GLY A 9 0.76 -0.62 -7.41
CA GLY A 9 -0.26 -1.29 -6.60
C GLY A 9 -1.09 -0.36 -5.70
N ASP A 10 -0.64 0.88 -5.44
CA ASP A 10 -1.30 1.78 -4.51
C ASP A 10 -2.67 2.29 -4.98
N ILE A 11 -3.55 2.61 -4.03
CA ILE A 11 -4.72 3.44 -4.28
C ILE A 11 -4.25 4.89 -4.43
N ILE A 12 -4.62 5.55 -5.53
CA ILE A 12 -4.18 6.93 -5.78
C ILE A 12 -5.30 7.91 -5.44
N PHE A 13 -5.08 8.80 -4.48
CA PHE A 13 -5.92 9.97 -4.23
C PHE A 13 -5.42 11.15 -5.07
N LEU A 14 -6.13 11.42 -6.16
CA LEU A 14 -5.68 12.37 -7.17
C LEU A 14 -6.27 13.77 -6.92
N GLY A 15 -5.44 14.62 -6.31
CA GLY A 15 -5.71 16.04 -6.13
C GLY A 15 -6.19 16.39 -4.72
N THR A 16 -5.37 17.15 -4.00
CA THR A 16 -5.70 17.80 -2.74
C THR A 16 -4.81 19.03 -2.54
N ARG A 17 -5.05 19.82 -1.50
CA ARG A 17 -4.23 20.97 -1.11
C ARG A 17 -3.34 20.62 0.08
N SER A 18 -2.22 21.32 0.23
CA SER A 18 -1.19 21.00 1.24
C SER A 18 -1.75 20.98 2.66
N GLU A 19 -2.68 21.88 2.99
CA GLU A 19 -3.32 21.97 4.31
C GLU A 19 -4.18 20.74 4.67
N TYR A 20 -4.56 19.92 3.70
CA TYR A 20 -5.39 18.73 3.93
C TYR A 20 -4.61 17.42 3.99
N LEU A 21 -3.29 17.44 3.74
CA LEU A 21 -2.48 16.22 3.73
C LEU A 21 -2.48 15.53 5.11
N GLN A 22 -2.16 16.29 6.16
CA GLN A 22 -2.08 15.77 7.52
C GLN A 22 -3.45 15.36 8.09
N PRO A 23 -4.52 16.17 7.99
CA PRO A 23 -5.86 15.75 8.43
C PRO A 23 -6.36 14.48 7.71
N CYS A 24 -6.12 14.38 6.40
CA CYS A 24 -6.51 13.21 5.61
C CYS A 24 -5.79 11.94 6.10
N PHE A 25 -4.48 12.02 6.33
CA PHE A 25 -3.70 10.90 6.88
C PHE A 25 -4.19 10.49 8.27
N GLU A 26 -4.47 11.45 9.15
CA GLU A 26 -4.98 11.15 10.49
C GLU A 26 -6.35 10.46 10.45
N ASP A 27 -7.24 10.89 9.56
CA ASP A 27 -8.55 10.27 9.38
C ASP A 27 -8.40 8.85 8.81
N LEU A 28 -7.52 8.64 7.82
CA LEU A 28 -7.21 7.32 7.26
C LEU A 28 -6.69 6.34 8.33
N GLY A 29 -5.85 6.81 9.26
CA GLY A 29 -5.33 6.01 10.37
C GLY A 29 -6.34 5.75 11.50
N LYS A 30 -7.45 6.50 11.56
CA LYS A 30 -8.52 6.37 12.58
C LYS A 30 -9.75 5.62 12.06
N LEU A 31 -9.76 5.19 10.81
CA LEU A 31 -10.84 4.34 10.27
C LEU A 31 -10.91 3.01 11.03
N GLU A 32 -12.09 2.38 11.03
CA GLU A 32 -12.26 1.02 11.57
C GLU A 32 -11.35 0.01 10.88
N ILE A 33 -11.16 0.17 9.57
CA ILE A 33 -10.13 -0.51 8.78
C ILE A 33 -9.12 0.57 8.34
N PRO A 34 -8.02 0.76 9.08
CA PRO A 34 -7.08 1.82 8.81
C PRO A 34 -6.26 1.53 7.56
N PHE A 35 -5.91 2.58 6.83
CA PHE A 35 -4.96 2.53 5.72
C PHE A 35 -3.74 3.37 6.06
N HIS A 36 -2.56 2.85 5.72
CA HIS A 36 -1.31 3.60 5.77
C HIS A 36 -0.97 4.16 4.38
N ILE A 37 0.00 5.08 4.32
CA ILE A 37 0.46 5.68 3.06
C ILE A 37 1.38 4.68 2.33
N GLY A 38 1.41 4.72 1.00
CA GLY A 38 2.37 3.95 0.18
C GLY A 38 3.75 4.63 0.09
N GLY A 39 4.67 3.99 -0.64
CA GLY A 39 6.03 4.51 -0.86
C GLY A 39 6.17 5.43 -2.09
N SER A 40 6.97 6.49 -1.98
CA SER A 40 7.38 7.35 -3.09
C SER A 40 8.74 8.03 -2.82
N GLY A 41 9.55 8.23 -3.87
CA GLY A 41 10.87 8.84 -3.73
C GLY A 41 12.02 7.83 -3.85
N SER A 42 13.04 7.98 -3.01
CA SER A 42 14.23 7.10 -2.99
C SER A 42 14.16 6.12 -1.82
N ASP A 43 13.08 5.36 -1.81
CA ASP A 43 12.60 4.48 -0.74
C ASP A 43 12.27 3.08 -1.26
N LEU A 44 11.95 2.14 -0.37
CA LEU A 44 11.31 0.90 -0.75
C LEU A 44 9.86 1.20 -1.18
N ARG A 45 9.49 0.91 -2.42
CA ARG A 45 8.12 1.11 -2.89
C ARG A 45 7.17 0.05 -2.36
N THR A 46 5.87 0.37 -2.34
CA THR A 46 4.79 -0.53 -1.96
C THR A 46 4.91 -1.87 -2.70
N PRO A 47 5.19 -2.98 -2.00
CA PRO A 47 5.20 -4.30 -2.60
C PRO A 47 3.83 -4.66 -3.16
N SER A 48 3.79 -5.41 -4.26
CA SER A 48 2.57 -5.97 -4.81
C SER A 48 2.77 -7.43 -5.23
N ALA A 49 1.69 -8.20 -5.21
CA ALA A 49 1.69 -9.62 -5.51
C ALA A 49 0.53 -9.99 -6.43
N CYS A 50 0.70 -11.08 -7.19
CA CYS A 50 -0.41 -11.71 -7.88
C CYS A 50 -1.36 -12.39 -6.87
N MET A 51 -2.52 -12.87 -7.35
CA MET A 51 -3.56 -13.46 -6.51
C MET A 51 -3.11 -14.69 -5.70
N GLY A 52 -2.00 -15.34 -6.08
CA GLY A 52 -1.39 -16.38 -5.26
C GLY A 52 -2.33 -17.54 -4.90
N PRO A 53 -2.17 -18.13 -3.70
CA PRO A 53 -2.97 -19.27 -3.28
C PRO A 53 -4.43 -18.90 -2.95
N ALA A 54 -4.80 -17.62 -2.94
CA ALA A 54 -6.18 -17.22 -2.69
C ALA A 54 -7.13 -17.75 -3.77
N LEU A 55 -6.66 -17.81 -5.02
CA LEU A 55 -7.48 -18.26 -6.16
C LEU A 55 -6.73 -19.13 -7.18
N CYS A 56 -5.40 -19.11 -7.21
CA CYS A 56 -4.61 -19.81 -8.22
C CYS A 56 -4.09 -21.15 -7.70
N GLU A 57 -4.48 -22.26 -8.33
CA GLU A 57 -3.98 -23.61 -8.06
C GLU A 57 -2.52 -23.83 -8.48
N LEU A 58 -1.96 -22.88 -9.24
CA LEU A 58 -0.56 -22.88 -9.70
C LEU A 58 0.38 -22.14 -8.74
N ALA A 59 -0.13 -21.62 -7.62
CA ALA A 59 0.69 -20.91 -6.64
C ALA A 59 1.66 -21.88 -5.95
N CYS A 60 2.96 -21.62 -6.07
CA CYS A 60 4.00 -22.44 -5.46
C CYS A 60 4.32 -22.06 -4.00
N PHE A 61 3.87 -20.87 -3.56
CA PHE A 61 4.02 -20.36 -2.20
C PHE A 61 2.96 -19.29 -1.94
N ASP A 62 2.82 -18.84 -0.70
CA ASP A 62 1.88 -17.78 -0.34
C ASP A 62 2.43 -16.39 -0.70
N THR A 63 2.08 -15.91 -1.90
CA THR A 63 2.52 -14.61 -2.40
C THR A 63 1.88 -13.45 -1.64
N LEU A 64 0.67 -13.63 -1.10
CA LEU A 64 -0.06 -12.57 -0.40
C LEU A 64 0.50 -12.38 0.99
N GLU A 65 0.76 -13.48 1.71
CA GLU A 65 1.39 -13.43 3.02
C GLU A 65 2.80 -12.86 2.94
N LEU A 66 3.61 -13.30 1.96
CA LEU A 66 4.95 -12.74 1.75
C LEU A 66 4.90 -11.25 1.43
N CYS A 67 3.97 -10.81 0.58
CA CYS A 67 3.82 -9.40 0.23
C CYS A 67 3.51 -8.56 1.46
N TYR A 68 2.59 -9.02 2.32
CA TYR A 68 2.22 -8.33 3.54
C TYR A 68 3.38 -8.32 4.56
N ASP A 69 4.01 -9.47 4.79
CA ASP A 69 5.12 -9.63 5.74
C ASP A 69 6.29 -8.71 5.40
N LEU A 70 6.69 -8.65 4.12
CA LEU A 70 7.75 -7.73 3.68
C LEU A 70 7.34 -6.26 3.81
N THR A 71 6.08 -5.92 3.50
CA THR A 71 5.56 -4.56 3.66
C THR A 71 5.61 -4.11 5.11
N MET A 72 5.29 -5.01 6.06
CA MET A 72 5.32 -4.72 7.48
C MET A 72 6.73 -4.73 8.07
N THR A 73 7.59 -5.64 7.60
CA THR A 73 8.98 -5.77 8.06
C THR A 73 9.80 -4.54 7.72
N TYR A 74 9.60 -3.96 6.53
CA TYR A 74 10.39 -2.85 6.01
C TYR A 74 9.60 -1.53 5.96
N GLN A 75 8.75 -1.29 6.97
CA GLN A 75 7.97 -0.05 7.07
C GLN A 75 8.86 1.20 7.12
N ASP A 76 9.99 1.15 7.82
CA ASP A 76 10.91 2.29 7.94
C ASP A 76 11.56 2.62 6.58
N GLU A 77 12.00 1.60 5.85
CA GLU A 77 12.59 1.77 4.52
C GLU A 77 11.58 2.24 3.47
N LEU A 78 10.28 1.96 3.68
CA LEU A 78 9.18 2.42 2.83
C LEU A 78 8.78 3.88 3.11
N HIS A 79 8.98 4.36 4.34
CA HIS A 79 8.59 5.72 4.75
C HIS A 79 9.76 6.71 4.81
N ARG A 80 10.82 6.46 4.04
CA ARG A 80 12.09 7.20 4.13
C ARG A 80 12.16 8.49 3.31
#